data_AF-A0A7D4BWM2-F1
#
_entry.id   AF-A0A7D4BWM2-F1
#
_cell.length_a   1.000
_cell.length_b   1.000
_cell.length_c   1.000
_cell.angle_alpha   90.00
_cell.angle_beta   90.00
_cell.angle_gamma   90.00
#
_symmetry.space_group_name_H-M   'P 1'
#
loop_
_entity.id
_entity.type
_entity.pdbx_description
1 polymer ?
#
loop_
_entity_poly.entity_id
_entity_poly.type
_entity_poly.pdbx_seq_one_letter_code
_entity_poly.pdbx_strand_id
1 'polypeptide(L)'
;MKPASFWRDDAWYLDQENRRFHPNPGWLPLQEGKAEGTIPGGNLSTFILLQGTEFMPDLRGAILFLEDDESVNPPVFDRYLQSLVQQPGFEEVQGIVIGRFQDRSGMTPDILREIVRSKKECNHLPIIADTDCGHTTPRFTFPIGGRARIQVEQEQIEIRILSRFN
;
A
#
# COMPACT_ATOMS: atom_id res chain seq x y z
N MET A 1 -0.57 -7.17 -12.58
CA MET A 1 -0.90 -5.74 -12.70
C MET A 1 0.29 -5.04 -13.35
N LYS A 2 0.10 -3.87 -13.94
CA LYS A 2 1.19 -3.05 -14.49
C LYS A 2 1.04 -1.62 -13.97
N PRO A 3 2.14 -0.89 -13.72
CA PRO A 3 2.06 0.52 -13.38
C PRO A 3 1.33 1.31 -14.48
N ALA A 4 0.50 2.27 -14.09
CA ALA A 4 -0.02 3.25 -15.04
C ALA A 4 1.13 4.07 -15.63
N SER A 5 1.03 4.55 -16.88
CA SER A 5 2.09 5.39 -17.49
C SER A 5 2.13 6.81 -16.94
N PHE A 6 1.02 7.27 -16.35
CA PHE A 6 0.89 8.56 -15.72
C PHE A 6 -0.03 8.46 -14.50
N TRP A 7 0.07 9.44 -13.61
CA TRP A 7 -0.85 9.61 -12.49
C TRP A 7 -1.24 11.09 -12.31
N ARG A 8 -2.26 11.33 -11.50
CA ARG A 8 -2.85 12.65 -11.23
C ARG A 8 -3.39 12.70 -9.80
N ASP A 9 -3.42 13.91 -9.25
CA ASP A 9 -3.94 14.21 -7.91
C ASP A 9 -4.69 15.55 -7.89
N ASP A 10 -5.54 15.75 -8.90
CA ASP A 10 -6.33 16.95 -9.09
C ASP A 10 -7.79 16.77 -8.67
N ALA A 11 -8.42 17.87 -8.27
CA ALA A 11 -9.85 17.94 -7.94
C ALA A 11 -10.72 17.91 -9.22
N TRP A 12 -10.59 16.83 -9.99
CA TRP A 12 -11.20 16.65 -11.31
C TRP A 12 -12.73 16.75 -11.32
N TYR A 13 -13.36 16.51 -10.16
CA TYR A 13 -14.79 16.65 -9.96
C TYR A 13 -15.25 18.12 -9.93
N LEU A 14 -14.32 19.06 -9.74
CA LEU A 14 -14.56 20.51 -9.85
C LEU A 14 -14.17 21.05 -11.23
N ASP A 15 -13.09 20.53 -11.82
CA ASP A 15 -12.58 20.96 -13.13
C ASP A 15 -12.12 19.76 -13.97
N GLN A 16 -12.86 19.49 -15.05
CA GLN A 16 -12.59 18.37 -15.96
C GLN A 16 -11.61 18.75 -17.09
N GLU A 17 -11.37 20.03 -17.33
CA GLU A 17 -10.58 20.53 -18.46
C GLU A 17 -9.11 20.71 -18.08
N ASN A 18 -8.84 21.36 -16.94
CA ASN A 18 -7.49 21.70 -16.50
C ASN A 18 -6.85 20.59 -15.67
N ARG A 19 -6.56 19.46 -16.32
CA ARG A 19 -6.01 18.25 -15.69
C ARG A 19 -4.48 18.26 -15.67
N ARG A 20 -3.88 17.84 -14.54
CA ARG A 20 -2.42 17.75 -14.41
C ARG A 20 -1.94 16.30 -14.44
N PHE A 21 -1.19 15.94 -15.46
CA PHE A 21 -0.63 14.60 -15.65
C PHE A 21 0.84 14.54 -15.22
N HIS A 22 1.17 13.58 -14.38
CA HIS A 22 2.51 13.32 -13.89
C HIS A 22 3.01 12.02 -14.52
N PRO A 23 4.18 11.99 -15.17
CA PRO A 23 4.79 10.73 -15.60
C PRO A 23 4.97 9.79 -14.40
N ASN A 24 4.64 8.52 -14.58
CA ASN A 24 4.83 7.51 -13.55
C ASN A 24 6.14 6.74 -13.83
N PRO A 25 7.17 6.84 -12.97
CA PRO A 25 8.41 6.09 -13.15
C PRO A 25 8.24 4.57 -12.91
N GLY A 26 7.08 4.15 -12.40
CA GLY A 26 6.79 2.78 -12.01
C GLY A 26 6.73 2.63 -10.50
N TRP A 27 6.49 1.41 -10.04
CA TRP A 27 6.41 1.13 -8.60
C TRP A 27 7.79 1.23 -7.94
N LEU A 28 7.78 1.64 -6.67
CA LEU A 28 8.97 1.84 -5.87
C LEU A 28 9.31 0.55 -5.10
N PRO A 29 10.44 -0.12 -5.37
CA PRO A 29 10.88 -1.26 -4.57
C PRO A 29 11.47 -0.75 -3.26
N LEU A 30 10.84 -1.06 -2.12
CA LEU A 30 11.37 -0.70 -0.80
C LEU A 30 12.17 -1.84 -0.17
N GLN A 31 11.69 -3.08 -0.29
CA GLN A 31 12.36 -4.28 0.23
C GLN A 31 12.16 -5.45 -0.72
N GLU A 32 13.25 -6.13 -1.07
CA GLU A 32 13.25 -7.30 -1.96
C GLU A 32 12.58 -8.52 -1.34
N GLY A 33 12.07 -9.43 -2.17
CA GLY A 33 11.51 -10.69 -1.73
C GLY A 33 10.33 -11.17 -2.58
N LYS A 34 9.74 -12.29 -2.18
CA LYS A 34 8.57 -12.87 -2.83
C LYS A 34 7.59 -13.34 -1.78
N ALA A 35 6.31 -13.11 -2.04
CA ALA A 35 5.25 -13.50 -1.12
C ALA A 35 3.97 -13.82 -1.86
N GLU A 36 3.16 -14.68 -1.26
CA GLU A 36 1.81 -14.99 -1.69
C GLU A 36 0.90 -15.07 -0.47
N GLY A 37 -0.28 -14.46 -0.55
CA GLY A 37 -1.13 -14.34 0.62
C GLY A 37 -2.52 -13.78 0.32
N THR A 38 -3.35 -13.75 1.35
CA THR A 38 -4.69 -13.14 1.31
C THR A 38 -4.56 -11.62 1.38
N ILE A 39 -5.47 -10.89 0.74
CA ILE A 39 -5.44 -9.42 0.66
C ILE A 39 -6.44 -8.80 1.65
N PRO A 40 -6.00 -8.32 2.83
CA PRO A 40 -6.72 -7.33 3.60
C PRO A 40 -6.21 -5.91 3.31
N GLY A 41 -6.86 -4.91 3.89
CA GLY A 41 -6.42 -3.51 3.89
C GLY A 41 -7.35 -2.59 3.11
N GLY A 42 -6.75 -1.67 2.34
CA GLY A 42 -7.38 -0.47 1.80
C GLY A 42 -6.84 0.76 2.50
N ASN A 43 -7.73 1.70 2.81
CA ASN A 43 -7.39 2.92 3.53
C ASN A 43 -6.91 2.60 4.96
N LEU A 44 -5.67 2.94 5.32
CA LEU A 44 -5.01 2.56 6.56
C LEU A 44 -5.71 3.22 7.76
N SER A 45 -5.98 4.52 7.71
CA SER A 45 -6.70 5.23 8.77
C SER A 45 -8.09 4.64 9.06
N THR A 46 -8.77 4.09 8.06
CA THR A 46 -10.02 3.33 8.23
C THR A 46 -9.76 1.91 8.74
N PHE A 47 -8.79 1.20 8.17
CA PHE A 47 -8.48 -0.20 8.51
C PHE A 47 -8.13 -0.36 10.00
N ILE A 48 -7.39 0.60 10.56
CA ILE A 48 -7.02 0.56 11.99
C ILE A 48 -8.21 0.76 12.93
N LEU A 49 -9.36 1.27 12.47
CA LEU A 49 -10.57 1.40 13.30
C LEU A 49 -11.16 0.03 13.69
N LEU A 50 -10.79 -1.03 12.96
CA LEU A 50 -11.22 -2.39 13.26
C LEU A 50 -10.42 -3.02 14.40
N GLN A 51 -9.25 -2.46 14.75
CA GLN A 51 -8.36 -3.02 15.77
C GLN A 51 -9.06 -3.14 17.13
N GLY A 52 -8.92 -4.29 17.78
CA GLY A 52 -9.58 -4.59 19.05
C GLY A 52 -11.08 -4.94 18.94
N THR A 53 -11.64 -5.03 17.73
CA THR A 53 -13.03 -5.44 17.48
C THR A 53 -13.09 -6.83 16.84
N GLU A 54 -14.29 -7.43 16.82
CA GLU A 54 -14.55 -8.69 16.11
C GLU A 54 -14.44 -8.59 14.58
N PHE A 55 -14.36 -7.37 14.04
CA PHE A 55 -14.32 -7.11 12.60
C PHE A 55 -12.89 -7.03 12.03
N MET A 56 -11.86 -7.03 12.89
CA MET A 56 -10.48 -7.05 12.42
C MET A 56 -10.19 -8.38 11.70
N PRO A 57 -9.77 -8.37 10.42
CA PRO A 57 -9.42 -9.60 9.73
C PRO A 57 -8.15 -10.20 10.30
N ASP A 58 -8.02 -11.52 10.17
CA ASP A 58 -6.80 -12.24 10.49
C ASP A 58 -5.65 -11.76 9.58
N LEU A 59 -4.52 -11.41 10.20
CA LEU A 59 -3.32 -10.93 9.51
C LEU A 59 -2.37 -12.06 9.09
N ARG A 60 -2.57 -13.28 9.60
CA ARG A 60 -1.69 -14.41 9.32
C ARG A 60 -1.75 -14.79 7.85
N GLY A 61 -0.58 -14.87 7.22
CA GLY A 61 -0.47 -15.17 5.80
C GLY A 61 -0.93 -14.02 4.88
N ALA A 62 -1.12 -12.80 5.39
CA ALA A 62 -1.65 -11.69 4.62
C ALA A 62 -0.58 -10.98 3.76
N ILE A 63 -0.99 -10.42 2.63
CA ILE A 63 -0.30 -9.33 1.94
C ILE A 63 -1.12 -8.06 2.15
N LEU A 64 -0.61 -7.16 2.98
CA LEU A 64 -1.31 -5.94 3.36
C LEU A 64 -1.29 -4.93 2.21
N PHE A 65 -2.46 -4.57 1.67
CA PHE A 65 -2.58 -3.47 0.72
C PHE A 65 -2.97 -2.22 1.51
N LEU A 66 -2.07 -1.25 1.66
CA LEU A 66 -2.24 -0.09 2.51
C LEU A 66 -2.16 1.20 1.70
N GLU A 67 -3.06 2.13 1.91
CA GLU A 67 -3.04 3.46 1.30
C GLU A 67 -3.67 4.47 2.26
N ASP A 68 -3.45 5.77 2.07
CA ASP A 68 -4.19 6.79 2.80
C ASP A 68 -4.39 8.04 1.94
N ASP A 69 -5.25 8.95 2.40
CA ASP A 69 -5.58 10.18 1.70
C ASP A 69 -4.67 11.37 2.08
N GLU A 70 -4.95 12.53 1.50
CA GLU A 70 -4.22 13.77 1.73
C GLU A 70 -4.25 14.31 3.17
N SER A 71 -5.14 13.80 4.03
CA SER A 71 -5.20 14.20 5.44
C SER A 71 -4.07 13.56 6.28
N VAL A 72 -3.41 12.54 5.74
CA VAL A 72 -2.35 11.80 6.43
C VAL A 72 -0.97 12.25 5.96
N ASN A 73 -0.23 12.86 6.88
CA ASN A 73 1.18 13.22 6.70
C ASN A 73 2.11 12.10 7.20
N PRO A 74 3.45 12.19 6.98
CA PRO A 74 4.33 11.07 7.28
C PRO A 74 4.35 10.63 8.76
N PRO A 75 4.40 11.53 9.75
CA PRO A 75 4.25 11.12 11.15
C PRO A 75 2.93 10.41 11.48
N VAL A 76 1.83 10.78 10.80
CA VAL A 76 0.52 10.13 10.99
C VAL A 76 0.48 8.74 10.35
N PHE A 77 1.00 8.60 9.13
CA PHE A 77 1.15 7.29 8.50
C PHE A 77 2.03 6.37 9.34
N ASP A 78 3.16 6.90 9.83
CA ASP A 78 4.11 6.18 10.68
C ASP A 78 3.45 5.59 11.92
N ARG A 79 2.73 6.40 12.71
CA ARG A 79 2.06 5.90 13.91
C ARG A 79 0.94 4.90 13.61
N TYR A 80 0.26 5.02 12.48
CA TYR A 80 -0.77 4.05 12.07
C TYR A 80 -0.14 2.71 11.68
N LEU A 81 0.96 2.76 10.92
CA LEU A 81 1.75 1.57 10.61
C LEU A 81 2.29 0.93 11.90
N GLN A 82 2.80 1.72 12.84
CA GLN A 82 3.27 1.23 14.13
C GLN A 82 2.16 0.56 14.96
N SER A 83 0.93 1.09 14.92
CA SER A 83 -0.24 0.47 15.57
C SER A 83 -0.60 -0.87 14.90
N LEU A 84 -0.50 -0.94 13.57
CA LEU A 84 -0.78 -2.15 12.80
C LEU A 84 0.26 -3.25 13.04
N VAL A 85 1.56 -2.92 13.08
CA VAL A 85 2.61 -3.93 13.31
C VAL A 85 2.56 -4.56 14.70
N GLN A 86 1.83 -3.94 15.63
CA GLN A 86 1.61 -4.45 16.99
C GLN A 86 0.35 -5.33 17.12
N GLN A 87 -0.42 -5.50 16.04
CA GLN A 87 -1.63 -6.33 16.08
C GLN A 87 -1.31 -7.83 16.10
N PRO A 88 -2.15 -8.66 16.73
CA PRO A 88 -1.98 -10.12 16.70
C PRO A 88 -1.93 -10.67 15.28
N GLY A 89 -0.99 -11.58 15.02
CA GLY A 89 -0.82 -12.23 13.71
C GLY A 89 0.01 -11.41 12.71
N PHE A 90 0.45 -10.20 13.06
CA PHE A 90 1.31 -9.41 12.18
C PHE A 90 2.66 -10.11 11.92
N GLU A 91 3.17 -10.87 12.89
CA GLU A 91 4.39 -11.67 12.77
C GLU A 91 4.33 -12.75 11.66
N GLU A 92 3.13 -13.05 11.15
CA GLU A 92 2.90 -13.98 10.04
C GLU A 92 2.47 -13.27 8.74
N VAL A 93 2.49 -11.93 8.70
CA VAL A 93 2.31 -11.16 7.45
C VAL A 93 3.39 -11.55 6.45
N GLN A 94 3.02 -11.65 5.18
CA GLN A 94 3.90 -12.13 4.11
C GLN A 94 4.45 -10.99 3.26
N GLY A 95 3.82 -9.82 3.23
CA GLY A 95 4.27 -8.70 2.42
C GLY A 95 3.40 -7.45 2.55
N ILE A 96 3.89 -6.32 2.03
CA ILE A 96 3.17 -5.04 2.07
C ILE A 96 3.19 -4.38 0.69
N VAL A 97 2.03 -3.89 0.26
CA VAL A 97 1.85 -3.05 -0.91
C VAL A 97 1.33 -1.70 -0.45
N ILE A 98 2.04 -0.63 -0.77
CA ILE A 98 1.71 0.74 -0.35
C ILE A 98 1.25 1.54 -1.58
N GLY A 99 0.06 2.13 -1.47
CA GLY A 99 -0.51 3.02 -2.47
C GLY A 99 0.25 4.33 -2.58
N ARG A 100 0.14 4.98 -3.74
CA ARG A 100 0.73 6.30 -3.96
C ARG A 100 0.03 7.34 -3.09
N PHE A 101 0.83 8.09 -2.35
CA PHE A 101 0.37 9.20 -1.55
C PHE A 101 0.01 10.41 -2.42
N GLN A 102 -0.99 11.18 -1.99
CA GLN A 102 -1.36 12.46 -2.59
C GLN A 102 -0.27 13.52 -2.31
N ASP A 103 -0.13 14.51 -3.19
CA ASP A 103 0.91 15.56 -3.14
C ASP A 103 0.88 16.31 -1.79
N ARG A 104 -0.32 16.57 -1.26
CA ARG A 104 -0.50 17.29 0.01
C ARG A 104 -0.08 16.53 1.26
N SER A 105 0.06 15.20 1.18
CA SER A 105 0.58 14.40 2.30
C SER A 105 1.99 14.84 2.70
N GLY A 106 2.80 15.32 1.75
CA GLY A 106 4.22 15.58 1.95
C GLY A 106 5.07 14.31 2.10
N MET A 107 4.54 13.13 1.76
CA MET A 107 5.31 11.88 1.76
C MET A 107 6.28 11.85 0.57
N THR A 108 7.56 11.64 0.85
CA THR A 108 8.59 11.41 -0.17
C THR A 108 9.08 9.96 -0.12
N PRO A 109 9.67 9.43 -1.20
CA PRO A 109 10.28 8.09 -1.20
C PRO A 109 11.30 7.89 -0.07
N ASP A 110 12.11 8.92 0.25
CA ASP A 110 13.12 8.83 1.30
C ASP A 110 12.49 8.79 2.70
N ILE A 111 11.46 9.60 2.95
CA ILE A 111 10.72 9.56 4.21
C ILE A 111 10.05 8.19 4.38
N LEU A 112 9.42 7.67 3.32
CA LEU A 112 8.77 6.36 3.38
C LEU A 112 9.78 5.23 3.63
N ARG A 113 10.96 5.28 2.99
CA ARG A 113 12.05 4.33 3.27
C ARG A 113 12.48 4.37 4.73
N GLU A 114 12.65 5.56 5.30
CA GLU A 114 13.02 5.71 6.71
C GLU A 114 11.93 5.19 7.65
N ILE A 115 10.66 5.50 7.35
CA ILE A 115 9.52 4.93 8.07
C ILE A 115 9.62 3.41 8.02
N VAL A 116 9.63 2.79 6.85
CA VAL A 116 9.65 1.33 6.74
C VAL A 116 10.87 0.70 7.44
N ARG A 117 12.07 1.26 7.23
CA ARG A 117 13.33 0.78 7.81
C ARG A 117 13.32 0.79 9.34
N SER A 118 12.55 1.67 9.96
CA SER A 118 12.49 1.74 11.42
C SER A 118 11.62 0.64 12.06
N LYS A 119 10.93 -0.21 11.27
CA LYS A 119 10.02 -1.27 11.76
C LYS A 119 10.73 -2.60 11.59
N LYS A 120 11.33 -3.09 12.67
CA LYS A 120 12.12 -4.33 12.63
C LYS A 120 11.28 -5.54 12.24
N GLU A 121 10.00 -5.50 12.60
CA GLU A 121 8.96 -6.47 12.27
C GLU A 121 8.79 -6.60 10.75
N CYS A 122 9.06 -5.54 9.98
CA CYS A 122 8.94 -5.54 8.52
C CYS A 122 10.19 -6.03 7.78
N ASN A 123 11.34 -6.20 8.45
CA ASN A 123 12.64 -6.41 7.78
C ASN A 123 12.70 -7.63 6.82
N HIS A 124 11.84 -8.62 7.04
CA HIS A 124 11.79 -9.85 6.25
C HIS A 124 10.71 -9.82 5.15
N LEU A 125 9.91 -8.76 5.09
CA LEU A 125 8.78 -8.64 4.18
C LEU A 125 9.23 -8.03 2.83
N PRO A 126 8.80 -8.59 1.69
CA PRO A 126 8.79 -7.84 0.43
C PRO A 126 7.84 -6.64 0.54
N ILE A 127 8.32 -5.46 0.15
CA ILE A 127 7.55 -4.21 0.22
C ILE A 127 7.64 -3.44 -1.09
N ILE A 128 6.48 -3.18 -1.67
CA ILE A 128 6.31 -2.35 -2.87
C ILE A 128 5.56 -1.08 -2.46
N ALA A 129 5.99 0.07 -2.94
CA ALA A 129 5.32 1.34 -2.73
C ALA A 129 5.03 2.06 -4.06
N ASP A 130 4.37 3.22 -3.96
CA ASP A 130 4.00 4.06 -5.10
C ASP A 130 3.14 3.32 -6.14
N THR A 131 2.30 2.41 -5.65
CA THR A 131 1.41 1.61 -6.50
C THR A 131 0.14 2.38 -6.88
N ASP A 132 -0.49 1.97 -7.98
CA ASP A 132 -1.72 2.60 -8.48
C ASP A 132 -2.97 2.15 -7.69
N CYS A 133 -2.91 2.29 -6.37
CA CYS A 133 -4.05 2.20 -5.47
C CYS A 133 -4.04 3.42 -4.53
N GLY A 134 -5.20 3.73 -3.94
CA GLY A 134 -5.37 4.83 -3.00
C GLY A 134 -6.19 5.99 -3.53
N HIS A 135 -5.70 7.21 -3.36
CA HIS A 135 -6.46 8.44 -3.64
C HIS A 135 -5.98 9.21 -4.89
N THR A 136 -4.81 8.86 -5.45
CA THR A 136 -4.39 9.34 -6.78
C THR A 136 -5.12 8.60 -7.91
N THR A 137 -5.06 9.10 -9.15
CA THR A 137 -5.67 8.43 -10.32
C THR A 137 -4.67 8.18 -11.44
N PRO A 138 -4.79 7.10 -12.24
CA PRO A 138 -5.79 6.02 -12.16
C PRO A 138 -5.50 5.02 -11.03
N ARG A 139 -6.47 4.12 -10.77
CA ARG A 139 -6.36 3.10 -9.72
C ARG A 139 -6.76 1.73 -10.26
N PHE A 140 -6.04 0.68 -9.86
CA PHE A 140 -6.51 -0.69 -10.05
C PHE A 140 -7.47 -1.10 -8.93
N THR A 141 -8.35 -2.05 -9.23
CA THR A 141 -9.22 -2.70 -8.25
C THR A 141 -8.61 -4.01 -7.79
N PHE A 142 -8.70 -4.30 -6.49
CA PHE A 142 -8.22 -5.54 -5.90
C PHE A 142 -9.28 -6.15 -4.96
N PRO A 143 -9.35 -7.49 -4.86
CA PRO A 143 -10.36 -8.17 -4.05
C PRO A 143 -9.94 -8.29 -2.57
N ILE A 144 -10.65 -7.64 -1.65
CA ILE A 144 -10.49 -7.91 -0.22
C ILE A 144 -10.89 -9.36 0.07
N GLY A 145 -10.00 -10.13 0.71
CA GLY A 145 -10.15 -11.57 0.94
C GLY A 145 -9.71 -12.47 -0.24
N GLY A 146 -9.39 -11.89 -1.40
CA GLY A 146 -8.78 -12.63 -2.50
C GLY A 146 -7.29 -12.89 -2.26
N ARG A 147 -6.63 -13.59 -3.21
CA ARG A 147 -5.20 -13.91 -3.11
C ARG A 147 -4.34 -13.10 -4.08
N ALA A 148 -3.21 -12.62 -3.59
CA ALA A 148 -2.17 -11.97 -4.41
C ALA A 148 -0.83 -12.70 -4.28
N ARG A 149 0.00 -12.52 -5.30
CA ARG A 149 1.45 -12.75 -5.27
C ARG A 149 2.17 -11.44 -5.54
N ILE A 150 3.22 -11.17 -4.78
CA ILE A 150 4.15 -10.06 -5.03
C ILE A 150 5.57 -10.58 -5.18
N GLN A 151 6.34 -9.93 -6.04
CA GLN A 151 7.77 -10.17 -6.25
C GLN A 151 8.47 -8.83 -6.41
N VAL A 152 9.54 -8.64 -5.65
CA VAL A 152 10.39 -7.45 -5.66
C VAL A 152 11.81 -7.90 -5.86
N GLU A 153 12.35 -7.63 -7.04
CA GLU A 153 13.74 -7.86 -7.44
C GLU A 153 14.28 -6.60 -8.11
N GLN A 154 15.61 -6.45 -8.19
CA GLN A 154 16.28 -5.23 -8.70
C GLN A 154 15.77 -4.75 -10.06
N GLU A 155 15.37 -5.67 -10.95
CA GLU A 155 14.94 -5.36 -12.32
C GLU A 155 13.44 -5.65 -12.56
N GLN A 156 12.75 -6.30 -11.61
CA GLN A 156 11.39 -6.77 -11.82
C GLN A 156 10.54 -6.64 -10.56
N ILE A 157 9.47 -5.86 -10.68
CA ILE A 157 8.42 -5.75 -9.66
C ILE A 157 7.13 -6.31 -10.25
N GLU A 158 6.54 -7.30 -9.59
CA GLU A 158 5.28 -7.90 -10.00
C GLU A 158 4.26 -7.87 -8.85
N ILE A 159 3.03 -7.49 -9.19
CA ILE A 159 1.83 -7.72 -8.36
C ILE A 159 0.84 -8.51 -9.21
N ARG A 160 0.43 -9.69 -8.76
CA ARG A 160 -0.51 -10.57 -9.47
C ARG A 160 -1.66 -10.98 -8.57
N ILE A 161 -2.90 -10.75 -9.00
CA ILE A 161 -4.09 -11.32 -8.35
C ILE A 161 -4.28 -12.74 -8.86
N LEU A 162 -4.32 -13.71 -7.96
CA LEU A 162 -4.39 -15.15 -8.26
C LEU A 162 -5.83 -15.66 -8.30
N SER A 163 -6.62 -15.29 -7.30
CA SER A 163 -8.04 -15.66 -7.21
C SER A 163 -8.82 -14.54 -6.54
N ARG A 164 -10.12 -14.44 -6.86
CA ARG A 164 -10.99 -13.39 -6.32
C ARG A 164 -11.69 -13.82 -5.03
N PHE A 165 -11.96 -15.11 -4.83
CA PHE A 165 -12.52 -15.72 -3.61
C PHE A 165 -12.15 -17.21 -3.56
N ASN A 166 -11.99 -17.79 -2.37
CA ASN A 166 -12.06 -19.23 -2.13
C ASN A 166 -13.51 -19.61 -1.79
#